data_AF-A0AAV0PSS6-F1
#
_entry.id   AF-A0AAV0PSS6-F1
#
_cell.length_a   1.000
_cell.length_b   1.000
_cell.length_c   1.000
_cell.angle_alpha   90.00
_cell.angle_beta   90.00
_cell.angle_gamma   90.00
#
_symmetry.space_group_name_H-M   'P 1'
#
loop_
_entity.id
_entity.type
_entity.pdbx_description
1 polymer ?
#
loop_
_entity_poly.entity_id
_entity_poly.type
_entity_poly.pdbx_seq_one_letter_code
_entity_poly.pdbx_strand_id
1 'polypeptide(L)'
;MSFEAGGGREKKFVEFCKGVNGLDKVILREVRGHSAEVYLNGGQVTSWKNEYGEELLFLSSKAVFKPPTAIRGGIPISFPQVGASLSS
;
A
#
# COMPACT_ATOMS: atom_id res chain seq x y z
N MET A 1 -12.33 -14.06 37.12
CA MET A 1 -12.70 -13.34 35.87
C MET A 1 -11.97 -12.02 35.91
N SER A 2 -10.88 -11.90 35.17
CA SER A 2 -10.09 -10.66 35.10
C SER A 2 -10.41 -10.00 33.76
N PHE A 3 -10.96 -8.80 33.79
CA PHE A 3 -11.00 -7.94 32.62
C PHE A 3 -9.60 -7.32 32.49
N GLU A 4 -8.86 -7.71 31.45
CA GLU A 4 -7.68 -6.96 31.06
C GLU A 4 -8.14 -5.65 30.40
N ALA A 5 -7.71 -4.53 30.98
CA ALA A 5 -7.93 -3.21 30.44
C ALA A 5 -7.24 -3.12 29.07
N GLY A 6 -8.04 -3.07 28.00
CA GLY A 6 -7.55 -2.82 26.65
C GLY A 6 -6.88 -1.45 26.60
N GLY A 7 -5.55 -1.44 26.63
CA GLY A 7 -4.77 -0.23 26.40
C GLY A 7 -5.13 0.34 25.03
N GLY A 8 -5.81 1.48 25.03
CA GLY A 8 -6.16 2.20 23.81
C GLY A 8 -4.90 2.63 23.09
N ARG A 9 -4.41 1.80 22.15
CA ARG A 9 -3.41 2.23 21.18
C ARG A 9 -4.00 3.40 20.41
N GLU A 10 -3.33 4.54 20.48
CA GLU A 10 -3.62 5.70 19.64
C GLU A 10 -3.77 5.25 18.18
N LYS A 11 -4.96 5.46 17.61
CA LYS A 11 -5.30 4.95 16.29
C LYS A 11 -4.64 5.88 15.25
N LYS A 12 -3.46 5.49 14.75
CA LYS A 12 -2.76 6.24 13.70
C LYS A 12 -3.46 6.07 12.35
N PHE A 13 -4.14 7.12 11.90
CA PHE A 13 -4.80 7.18 10.59
C PHE A 13 -3.82 7.16 9.42
N VAL A 14 -2.63 7.71 9.63
CA VAL A 14 -1.55 7.75 8.65
C VAL A 14 -0.28 7.27 9.35
N GLU A 15 0.43 6.34 8.71
CA GLU A 15 1.71 5.84 9.20
C GLU A 15 2.72 5.81 8.05
N PHE A 16 3.83 6.53 8.23
CA PHE A 16 5.00 6.44 7.37
C PHE A 16 5.91 5.34 7.91
N CYS A 17 6.27 4.38 7.07
CA CYS A 17 7.14 3.28 7.46
C CYS A 17 7.94 2.73 6.28
N LYS A 18 8.93 1.89 6.59
CA LYS A 18 9.68 1.15 5.59
C LYS A 18 8.93 -0.13 5.22
N GLY A 19 8.70 -0.32 3.92
CA GLY A 19 8.11 -1.51 3.32
C GLY A 19 9.17 -2.52 2.86
N VAL A 20 8.80 -3.31 1.85
CA VAL A 20 9.68 -4.31 1.24
C VAL A 20 10.95 -3.63 0.71
N ASN A 21 12.10 -4.26 0.95
CA ASN A 21 13.43 -3.75 0.57
C ASN A 21 13.77 -2.34 1.12
N GLY A 22 13.12 -1.92 2.22
CA GLY A 22 13.37 -0.61 2.83
C GLY A 22 12.81 0.57 2.03
N LEU A 23 11.92 0.34 1.07
CA LEU A 23 11.24 1.43 0.37
C LEU A 23 10.24 2.14 1.26
N ASP A 24 10.15 3.45 1.14
CA ASP A 24 9.17 4.23 1.88
C ASP A 24 7.75 3.95 1.40
N LYS A 25 6.87 3.70 2.36
CA LYS A 25 5.44 3.56 2.14
C LYS A 25 4.63 4.30 3.20
N VAL A 26 3.39 4.58 2.85
CA VAL A 26 2.37 5.10 3.74
C VAL A 26 1.28 4.06 3.91
N ILE A 27 0.86 3.82 5.15
CA ILE A 27 -0.32 3.04 5.47
C ILE A 27 -1.41 4.01 5.92
N LEU A 28 -2.53 3.98 5.22
CA LEU A 28 -3.74 4.72 5.54
C LEU A 28 -4.71 3.77 6.25
N ARG A 29 -5.31 4.23 7.34
CA ARG A 29 -6.29 3.47 8.11
C ARG A 29 -7.50 4.36 8.38
N GLU A 30 -8.68 3.77 8.26
CA GLU A 30 -9.96 4.45 8.46
C GLU A 30 -10.65 3.90 9.73
N VAL A 31 -11.57 4.68 10.32
CA VAL A 31 -12.17 4.35 11.61
C VAL A 31 -12.96 3.03 11.59
N ARG A 32 -13.64 2.71 10.49
CA ARG A 32 -14.42 1.49 10.26
C ARG A 32 -13.59 0.29 9.79
N GLY A 33 -12.27 0.42 9.70
CA GLY A 33 -11.37 -0.71 9.46
C GLY A 33 -10.82 -0.83 8.04
N HIS A 34 -11.24 0.04 7.11
CA HIS A 34 -10.61 0.08 5.79
C HIS A 34 -9.15 0.50 5.91
N SER A 35 -8.31 -0.01 5.01
CA SER A 35 -6.91 0.42 4.95
C SER A 35 -6.36 0.39 3.53
N ALA A 36 -5.34 1.19 3.27
CA ALA A 36 -4.61 1.19 2.02
C ALA A 36 -3.11 1.32 2.27
N GLU A 37 -2.31 0.69 1.42
CA GLU A 37 -0.86 0.87 1.40
C GLU A 37 -0.41 1.53 0.11
N VAL A 38 0.42 2.57 0.22
CA VAL A 38 0.93 3.33 -0.92
C VAL A 38 2.45 3.41 -0.84
N TYR A 39 3.15 2.88 -1.85
CA TYR A 39 4.60 3.09 -1.96
C TYR A 39 4.88 4.46 -2.55
N LEU A 40 5.82 5.20 -1.95
CA LEU A 40 6.18 6.54 -2.42
C LEU A 40 6.88 6.51 -3.78
N ASN A 41 7.53 5.39 -4.13
CA ASN A 41 8.03 5.14 -5.47
C ASN A 41 6.87 5.02 -6.46
N GLY A 42 6.67 6.06 -7.28
CA GLY A 42 5.60 6.12 -8.27
C GLY A 42 4.20 6.35 -7.70
N GLY A 43 4.06 6.59 -6.38
CA GLY A 43 2.76 6.82 -5.74
C GLY A 43 1.79 5.65 -5.84
N GLN A 44 2.30 4.43 -5.97
CA GLN A 44 1.52 3.26 -6.33
C GLN A 44 0.80 2.65 -5.11
N VAL A 45 -0.52 2.49 -5.21
CA VAL A 45 -1.31 1.76 -4.22
C VAL A 45 -1.07 0.27 -4.42
N THR A 46 -0.61 -0.44 -3.39
CA THR A 46 -0.26 -1.87 -3.47
C THR A 46 -1.16 -2.79 -2.65
N SER A 47 -1.97 -2.22 -1.74
CA SER A 47 -2.95 -2.96 -0.94
C SER A 47 -4.13 -2.04 -0.66
N TRP A 48 -5.33 -2.60 -0.70
CA TRP A 48 -6.56 -1.97 -0.22
C TRP A 48 -7.43 -3.04 0.42
N LYS A 49 -7.66 -2.90 1.72
CA LYS A 49 -8.50 -3.82 2.50
C LYS A 49 -9.83 -3.20 2.87
N ASN A 50 -10.88 -4.01 2.84
CA ASN A 50 -12.20 -3.65 3.36
C ASN A 50 -12.23 -3.65 4.90
N GLU A 51 -13.39 -3.36 5.49
CA GLU A 51 -13.64 -3.39 6.94
C GLU A 51 -13.41 -4.77 7.59
N TYR A 52 -13.42 -5.87 6.81
CA TYR A 52 -13.14 -7.23 7.26
C TYR A 52 -11.65 -7.63 7.11
N GLY A 53 -10.81 -6.74 6.57
CA GLY A 53 -9.39 -7.01 6.31
C GLY A 53 -9.12 -7.81 5.04
N GLU A 54 -10.13 -8.05 4.21
CA GLU A 54 -10.01 -8.77 2.94
C GLU A 54 -9.35 -7.87 1.90
N GLU A 55 -8.37 -8.42 1.18
CA GLU A 55 -7.63 -7.71 0.14
C GLU A 55 -8.47 -7.56 -1.13
N LEU A 56 -8.59 -6.33 -1.63
CA LEU A 56 -9.38 -5.98 -2.82
C LEU A 56 -8.52 -5.85 -4.07
N LEU A 57 -7.20 -5.71 -3.92
CA LEU A 57 -6.28 -5.54 -5.05
C LEU A 57 -5.47 -6.81 -5.31
N PHE A 58 -5.34 -7.18 -6.59
CA PHE A 58 -4.37 -8.17 -6.99
C PHE A 58 -2.96 -7.58 -6.95
N LEU A 59 -2.06 -8.21 -6.21
CA LEU A 59 -0.63 -7.93 -6.24
C LEU A 59 0.12 -9.21 -6.63
N SER A 60 1.04 -9.10 -7.59
CA SER A 60 1.76 -10.29 -8.05
C SER A 60 2.71 -10.82 -6.96
N SER A 61 2.73 -12.13 -6.75
CA SER A 61 3.76 -12.78 -5.91
C SER A 61 5.18 -12.61 -6.45
N LYS A 62 5.33 -12.23 -7.72
CA LYS A 62 6.59 -11.92 -8.40
C LYS A 62 6.83 -10.41 -8.51
N ALA A 63 6.10 -9.59 -7.75
CA ALA A 63 6.28 -8.15 -7.75
C ALA A 63 7.70 -7.77 -7.28
N VAL A 64 8.35 -6.89 -8.03
CA VAL A 64 9.68 -6.38 -7.69
C VAL A 64 9.52 -5.00 -7.07
N PHE A 65 9.90 -4.88 -5.80
CA PHE A 65 9.91 -3.62 -5.06
C PHE A 65 11.29 -2.97 -5.19
N LYS A 66 11.58 -2.45 -6.37
CA LYS A 66 12.85 -1.78 -6.67
C LYS A 66 12.65 -0.66 -7.69
N PRO A 67 12.87 0.60 -7.32
CA PRO A 67 12.90 1.72 -8.27
C PRO A 67 13.95 1.50 -9.37
N PRO A 68 13.73 1.99 -10.61
CA PRO A 68 12.55 2.73 -11.08
C PRO A 68 11.43 1.82 -11.59
N THR A 69 11.55 0.50 -11.45
CA THR A 69 10.57 -0.46 -11.99
C THR A 69 9.23 -0.33 -11.26
N ALA A 70 8.15 -0.24 -12.01
CA ALA A 70 6.80 -0.26 -11.47
C ALA A 70 6.49 -1.60 -10.78
N ILE A 71 5.75 -1.54 -9.67
CA ILE A 71 5.34 -2.74 -8.93
C ILE A 71 4.25 -3.43 -9.76
N ARG A 72 4.31 -4.76 -9.87
CA ARG A 72 3.32 -5.52 -10.67
C ARG A 72 2.05 -5.80 -9.86
N GLY A 73 0.95 -5.16 -10.22
CA GLY A 73 -0.34 -5.25 -9.55
C GLY A 73 -0.70 -3.95 -8.81
N GLY A 74 -1.72 -3.97 -7.98
CA GLY A 74 -2.24 -2.75 -7.34
C GLY A 74 -2.76 -1.73 -8.35
N ILE A 75 -2.51 -0.45 -8.09
CA ILE A 75 -2.95 0.67 -8.95
C ILE A 75 -1.72 1.46 -9.41
N PRO A 76 -1.08 1.07 -10.53
CA PRO A 76 0.06 1.80 -11.07
C PRO A 76 -0.39 3.13 -11.72
N ILE A 77 0.42 4.18 -11.55
CA ILE A 77 0.19 5.48 -12.20
C ILE A 77 0.98 5.52 -13.50
N SER A 78 0.29 5.75 -14.63
CA SER A 78 0.90 5.98 -15.94
C SER A 78 0.74 7.45 -16.32
N PHE A 79 1.82 8.22 -16.23
CA PHE A 79 1.85 9.65 -16.52
C PHE A 79 3.25 10.04 -17.03
N PRO A 80 3.39 10.94 -18.02
CA PRO A 80 2.33 11.68 -18.72
C PRO A 80 1.65 10.88 -19.85
N GLN A 81 2.20 9.71 -20.21
CA GLN A 81 1.72 8.89 -21.31
C GLN A 81 1.37 7.48 -20.83
N VAL A 82 0.44 6.83 -21.53
CA VAL A 82 0.04 5.44 -21.30
C VAL A 82 0.58 4.58 -22.43
N GLY A 83 1.23 3.47 -22.09
CA GLY A 83 1.79 2.54 -23.08
C GLY A 83 3.25 2.82 -23.43
N ALA A 84 3.80 2.03 -24.36
CA ALA A 84 5.17 2.18 -24.79
C ALA A 84 5.33 3.49 -25.58
N SER A 85 6.23 4.35 -25.13
CA SER A 85 6.95 5.20 -26.07
C SER A 85 7.81 4.24 -26.88
N LEU A 86 7.41 3.94 -28.12
CA LEU A 86 8.31 3.35 -29.09
C LEU A 86 9.40 4.40 -29.34
N SER A 87 10.48 4.38 -28.55
CA SER A 87 11.71 5.02 -28.95
C SER A 87 12.31 4.15 -30.05
N SER A 88 12.22 4.64 -31.28
CA SER A 88 13.05 4.18 -32.41
C SER A 88 14.52 4.25 -32.06
#